data_AF-A0A7J7L9T5-F1
#
_entry.id   AF-A0A7J7L9T5-F1
#
_cell.length_a   1.000
_cell.length_b   1.000
_cell.length_c   1.000
_cell.angle_alpha   90.00
_cell.angle_beta   90.00
_cell.angle_gamma   90.00
#
_symmetry.space_group_name_H-M   'P 1'
#
loop_
_entity.id
_entity.type
_entity.pdbx_description
1 polymer ?
#
loop_
_entity_poly.entity_id
_entity_poly.type
_entity_poly.pdbx_seq_one_letter_code
_entity_poly.pdbx_strand_id
1 'polypeptide(L)'
;MVLTTPYDKSRAHPAALVRERYGISNMKLFRACFAREWLLMKRNSFVYIFKTTQPTIMSTIAFTVFFRTEMKVGQLQDGGKFFGALFFSLINVMFIGMAELAMTVSKLPVVYKQRDFLFFPAWAYALPIWLLKIPV
;
A
#
# COMPACT_ATOMS: atom_id res chain seq x y z
N MET A 1 -3.45 -26.61 -27.97
CA MET A 1 -3.64 -28.05 -27.76
C MET A 1 -4.84 -28.22 -26.84
N VAL A 2 -6.01 -28.56 -27.40
CA VAL A 2 -7.24 -28.80 -26.63
C VAL A 2 -7.39 -30.31 -26.49
N LEU A 3 -7.50 -30.81 -25.26
CA LEU A 3 -7.67 -32.24 -24.98
C LEU A 3 -9.16 -32.61 -25.24
N THR A 4 -9.39 -33.38 -26.31
CA THR A 4 -10.71 -33.81 -26.82
C THR A 4 -11.29 -35.02 -26.07
N THR A 5 -10.63 -35.53 -25.03
CA THR A 5 -11.14 -36.66 -24.23
C THR A 5 -11.40 -36.23 -22.78
N PRO A 6 -12.63 -36.39 -22.25
CA PRO A 6 -12.89 -36.10 -20.84
C PRO A 6 -12.15 -37.12 -19.96
N TYR A 7 -11.24 -36.62 -19.12
CA TYR A 7 -10.49 -37.43 -18.17
C TYR A 7 -11.44 -38.00 -17.10
N ASP A 8 -11.45 -39.33 -16.99
CA ASP A 8 -12.30 -40.09 -16.07
C ASP A 8 -11.87 -39.88 -14.61
N LYS A 9 -12.67 -39.11 -13.87
CA LYS A 9 -12.40 -38.69 -12.48
C LYS A 9 -12.43 -39.83 -11.47
N SER A 10 -12.90 -41.02 -11.85
CA SER A 10 -13.00 -42.19 -10.98
C SER A 10 -11.65 -42.85 -10.65
N ARG A 11 -10.60 -42.57 -11.42
CA ARG A 11 -9.24 -43.12 -11.24
C ARG A 11 -8.25 -42.17 -10.55
N ALA A 12 -8.69 -40.98 -10.15
CA ALA A 12 -7.82 -40.01 -9.49
C ALA A 12 -7.72 -40.31 -7.99
N HIS A 13 -6.50 -40.41 -7.46
CA HIS A 13 -6.25 -40.48 -6.01
C HIS A 13 -6.98 -39.30 -5.33
N PRO A 14 -7.69 -39.46 -4.20
CA PRO A 14 -8.46 -38.38 -3.55
C PRO A 14 -7.60 -37.19 -3.07
N ALA A 15 -6.27 -37.30 -3.19
CA ALA A 15 -5.29 -36.24 -2.96
C ALA A 15 -4.74 -35.59 -4.25
N ALA A 16 -5.09 -36.11 -5.44
CA ALA A 16 -4.61 -35.62 -6.73
C ALA A 16 -5.39 -34.40 -7.25
N LEU A 17 -6.64 -34.21 -6.79
CA LEU A 17 -7.39 -32.98 -7.02
C LEU A 17 -7.27 -32.09 -5.78
N VAL A 18 -6.50 -31.02 -5.91
CA VAL A 18 -6.52 -29.89 -4.97
C VAL A 18 -7.97 -29.37 -4.92
N ARG A 19 -8.68 -29.70 -3.83
CA ARG A 19 -10.11 -29.40 -3.64
C ARG A 19 -10.39 -27.91 -3.40
N GLU A 20 -9.38 -27.14 -3.02
CA GLU A 20 -9.49 -25.69 -2.78
C GLU A 20 -8.48 -24.91 -3.62
N ARG A 21 -8.93 -23.82 -4.26
CA ARG A 21 -8.06 -22.93 -5.08
C ARG A 21 -6.81 -22.40 -4.33
N TYR A 22 -6.81 -22.45 -3.00
CA TYR A 22 -5.71 -22.05 -2.11
C TYR A 22 -5.49 -23.15 -1.06
N GLY A 23 -4.22 -23.50 -0.77
CA GLY A 23 -3.89 -24.62 0.12
C GLY A 23 -4.14 -24.40 1.63
N ILE A 24 -4.62 -23.22 2.03
CA ILE A 24 -4.79 -22.82 3.43
C ILE A 24 -5.99 -21.87 3.55
N SER A 25 -6.68 -21.88 4.70
CA SER A 25 -7.76 -20.94 4.99
C SER A 25 -7.34 -19.48 4.76
N ASN A 26 -8.21 -18.74 4.08
CA ASN A 26 -8.11 -17.31 3.78
C ASN A 26 -7.60 -16.43 4.94
N MET A 27 -8.04 -16.71 6.17
CA MET A 27 -7.62 -15.95 7.37
C MET A 27 -6.16 -16.21 7.76
N LYS A 28 -5.71 -17.47 7.65
CA LYS A 28 -4.31 -17.85 7.90
C LYS A 28 -3.38 -17.24 6.85
N LEU A 29 -3.85 -17.18 5.62
CA LEU A 29 -3.14 -16.59 4.50
C LEU A 29 -2.95 -15.07 4.68
N PHE A 30 -4.01 -14.37 5.09
CA PHE A 30 -3.93 -12.95 5.47
C PHE A 30 -2.90 -12.73 6.60
N ARG A 31 -2.94 -13.55 7.67
CA ARG A 31 -2.00 -13.43 8.78
C ARG A 31 -0.54 -13.66 8.34
N ALA A 32 -0.32 -14.60 7.42
CA ALA A 32 1.01 -14.86 6.85
C ALA A 32 1.50 -13.68 5.99
N CYS A 33 0.63 -13.11 5.14
CA CYS A 33 0.94 -11.92 4.34
C CYS A 33 1.25 -10.70 5.23
N PHE A 34 0.48 -10.50 6.30
CA PHE A 34 0.71 -9.43 7.27
C PHE A 34 2.04 -9.60 8.00
N ALA A 35 2.34 -10.81 8.50
CA ALA A 35 3.62 -11.09 9.15
C ALA A 35 4.81 -10.89 8.20
N ARG A 36 4.66 -11.24 6.92
CA ARG A 36 5.69 -11.00 5.89
C ARG A 36 5.96 -9.51 5.71
N GLU A 37 4.92 -8.71 5.51
CA GLU A 37 5.08 -7.26 5.29
C GLU A 37 5.64 -6.57 6.54
N TRP A 38 5.20 -6.99 7.73
CA TRP A 38 5.77 -6.51 9.00
C TRP A 38 7.26 -6.86 9.16
N LEU A 39 7.64 -8.08 8.82
CA LEU A 39 9.05 -8.51 8.87
C LEU A 39 9.90 -7.77 7.84
N LEU A 40 9.36 -7.50 6.64
CA LEU A 40 10.01 -6.67 5.63
C LEU A 40 10.20 -5.24 6.12
N MET A 41 9.20 -4.65 6.79
CA MET A 41 9.33 -3.34 7.43
C MET A 41 10.42 -3.33 8.50
N LYS A 42 10.48 -4.37 9.34
CA LYS A 42 11.51 -4.47 10.38
C LYS A 42 12.92 -4.63 9.80
N ARG A 43 13.09 -5.45 8.77
CA ARG A 43 14.40 -5.67 8.11
C ARG A 43 14.88 -4.46 7.32
N ASN A 44 13.96 -3.70 6.73
CA ASN A 44 14.27 -2.50 5.96
C ASN A 44 13.83 -1.23 6.71
N SER A 45 13.94 -1.25 8.04
CA SER A 45 13.45 -0.18 8.93
C SER A 45 14.10 1.16 8.59
N PHE A 46 15.37 1.17 8.22
CA PHE A 46 16.08 2.36 7.77
C PHE A 46 15.37 3.08 6.61
N VAL A 47 14.97 2.32 5.58
CA VAL A 47 14.24 2.86 4.42
C VAL A 47 12.85 3.34 4.84
N TYR A 48 12.22 2.69 5.82
CA TYR A 48 10.90 3.10 6.32
C TYR A 48 10.98 4.37 7.17
N ILE A 49 11.98 4.49 8.05
CA ILE A 49 12.24 5.68 8.86
C ILE A 49 12.54 6.87 7.94
N PHE A 50 13.42 6.71 6.95
CA PHE A 50 13.73 7.77 6.00
C PHE A 50 12.47 8.25 5.25
N LYS A 51 11.58 7.33 4.88
CA LYS A 51 10.30 7.64 4.24
C LYS A 51 9.35 8.42 5.14
N THR A 52 9.30 8.12 6.43
CA THR A 52 8.42 8.83 7.37
C THR A 52 9.02 10.19 7.81
N THR A 53 10.34 10.34 7.81
CA THR A 53 10.99 11.58 8.22
C THR A 53 10.77 12.72 7.24
N GLN A 54 10.80 12.46 5.92
CA GLN A 54 10.60 13.50 4.90
C GLN A 54 9.25 14.25 5.04
N PRO A 55 8.08 13.58 5.08
CA PRO A 55 6.80 14.26 5.30
C PRO A 55 6.70 14.87 6.71
N THR A 56 7.37 14.30 7.72
CA THR A 56 7.41 14.87 9.08
C THR A 56 8.10 16.24 9.11
N ILE A 57 9.21 16.39 8.37
CA ILE A 57 9.90 17.68 8.24
C ILE A 57 8.99 18.69 7.54
N MET A 58 8.35 18.30 6.43
CA MET A 58 7.41 19.18 5.72
C MET A 58 6.21 19.57 6.59
N SER A 59 5.65 18.63 7.36
CA SER A 59 4.57 18.90 8.31
C SER A 59 5.00 19.88 9.40
N THR A 60 6.23 19.75 9.90
CA THR A 60 6.78 20.67 10.90
C THR A 60 6.93 22.09 10.33
N ILE A 61 7.40 22.22 9.08
CA ILE A 61 7.49 23.51 8.38
C ILE A 61 6.08 24.09 8.14
N ALA A 62 5.11 23.25 7.76
CA ALA A 62 3.72 23.66 7.63
C ALA A 62 3.18 24.25 8.93
N PHE A 63 3.41 23.52 10.02
CA PHE A 63 2.91 23.87 11.33
C PHE A 63 3.52 25.19 11.82
N THR A 64 4.81 25.44 11.56
CA THR A 64 5.45 26.71 11.93
C THR A 64 5.01 27.87 11.04
N VAL A 65 4.84 27.66 9.73
CA VAL A 65 4.40 28.70 8.79
C VAL A 65 2.93 29.09 8.99
N PHE A 66 2.07 28.13 9.33
CA PHE A 66 0.62 28.33 9.49
C PHE A 66 0.14 28.32 10.95
N PHE A 67 1.05 28.44 11.93
CA PHE A 67 0.77 28.36 13.37
C PHE A 67 -0.27 29.40 13.86
N ARG A 68 -0.48 30.49 13.10
CA ARG A 68 -1.54 31.48 13.35
C ARG A 68 -2.45 31.62 12.13
N THR A 69 -3.59 30.94 12.19
CA THR A 69 -4.61 30.85 11.13
C THR A 69 -5.91 31.60 11.49
N GLU A 70 -5.86 32.61 12.37
CA GLU A 70 -6.99 33.55 12.48
C GLU A 70 -6.93 34.54 11.31
N MET A 71 -7.79 34.35 10.32
CA MET A 71 -8.01 35.33 9.24
C MET A 71 -9.37 36.00 9.43
N LYS A 72 -9.38 37.31 9.66
CA LYS A 72 -10.62 38.09 9.62
C LYS A 72 -10.98 38.34 8.15
N VAL A 73 -12.20 37.98 7.77
CA VAL A 73 -12.67 38.07 6.39
C VAL A 73 -12.65 39.53 5.92
N GLY A 74 -12.01 39.82 4.79
CA GLY A 74 -12.08 41.14 4.12
C GLY A 74 -10.76 41.85 3.80
N GLN A 75 -9.60 41.32 4.24
CA GLN A 75 -8.29 41.96 3.98
C GLN A 75 -7.52 41.27 2.84
N LEU A 76 -7.08 42.04 1.84
CA LEU A 76 -6.36 41.52 0.65
C LEU A 76 -5.07 40.76 1.01
N GLN A 77 -4.44 41.10 2.13
CA GLN A 77 -3.22 40.44 2.63
C GLN A 77 -3.48 39.01 3.15
N ASP A 78 -4.69 38.68 3.57
CA ASP A 78 -5.05 37.35 4.06
C ASP A 78 -5.35 36.37 2.91
N GLY A 79 -5.77 36.88 1.74
CA GLY A 79 -5.91 36.07 0.52
C GLY A 79 -4.60 35.40 0.11
N GLY A 80 -3.47 36.09 0.22
CA GLY A 80 -2.14 35.54 -0.09
C GLY A 80 -1.75 34.37 0.82
N LYS A 81 -2.08 34.44 2.12
CA LYS A 81 -1.84 33.35 3.07
C LYS A 81 -2.71 32.13 2.78
N PHE A 82 -3.98 32.35 2.40
CA PHE A 82 -4.90 31.28 2.01
C PHE A 82 -4.42 30.54 0.75
N PHE A 83 -4.06 31.27 -0.32
CA PHE A 83 -3.51 30.67 -1.53
C PHE A 83 -2.16 29.98 -1.27
N GLY A 84 -1.32 30.55 -0.40
CA GLY A 84 -0.08 29.92 0.05
C GLY A 84 -0.32 28.59 0.78
N ALA A 85 -1.31 28.52 1.66
CA ALA A 85 -1.71 27.29 2.35
C ALA A 85 -2.23 26.23 1.38
N LEU A 86 -3.10 26.62 0.44
CA LEU A 86 -3.60 25.71 -0.59
C LEU A 86 -2.46 25.16 -1.45
N PHE A 87 -1.58 26.03 -1.94
CA PHE A 87 -0.44 25.63 -2.76
C PHE A 87 0.50 24.67 -2.01
N PHE A 88 0.81 24.99 -0.75
CA PHE A 88 1.65 24.15 0.09
C PHE A 88 1.00 22.79 0.38
N SER A 89 -0.31 22.74 0.61
CA SER A 89 -1.04 21.48 0.79
C SER A 89 -1.02 20.60 -0.46
N LEU A 90 -1.20 21.20 -1.65
CA LEU A 90 -1.14 20.51 -2.93
C LEU A 90 0.25 19.92 -3.18
N ILE A 91 1.30 20.71 -2.95
CA ILE A 91 2.67 20.25 -3.06
C ILE A 91 2.93 19.05 -2.15
N ASN A 92 2.52 19.12 -0.87
CA ASN A 92 2.70 18.00 0.05
C ASN A 92 2.01 16.72 -0.44
N VAL A 93 0.75 16.82 -0.88
CA VAL A 93 0.01 15.66 -1.41
C VAL A 93 0.70 15.08 -2.65
N MET A 94 1.21 15.94 -3.56
CA MET A 94 1.94 15.49 -4.74
C MET A 94 3.25 14.77 -4.38
N PHE A 95 4.02 15.29 -3.42
CA PHE A 95 5.27 14.66 -2.99
C PHE A 95 5.04 13.30 -2.33
N ILE A 96 4.01 13.18 -1.48
CA ILE A 96 3.60 11.90 -0.87
C ILE A 96 3.19 10.92 -1.98
N GLY A 97 2.32 11.35 -2.89
CA GLY A 97 1.84 10.51 -4.00
C GLY A 97 2.96 10.00 -4.91
N MET A 98 3.93 10.85 -5.27
CA MET A 98 5.06 10.45 -6.11
C MET A 98 5.94 9.38 -5.45
N ALA A 99 6.26 9.56 -4.16
CA ALA A 99 7.08 8.59 -3.43
C ALA A 99 6.37 7.23 -3.31
N GLU A 100 5.06 7.23 -3.03
CA GLU A 100 4.26 6.01 -2.95
C GLU A 100 4.13 5.27 -4.29
N LEU A 101 3.92 6.02 -5.38
CA LEU A 101 3.77 5.44 -6.72
C LEU A 101 5.04 4.73 -7.17
N ALA A 102 6.22 5.37 -7.01
CA ALA A 102 7.50 4.76 -7.38
C ALA A 102 7.74 3.42 -6.65
N MET A 103 7.35 3.34 -5.38
CA MET A 103 7.44 2.11 -4.59
C MET A 103 6.41 1.05 -4.97
N THR A 104 5.23 1.47 -5.39
CA THR A 104 4.19 0.55 -5.86
C THR A 104 4.63 -0.08 -7.18
N VAL A 105 5.21 0.71 -8.09
CA VAL A 105 5.77 0.22 -9.36
C VAL A 105 6.92 -0.78 -9.13
N SER A 106 7.80 -0.56 -8.14
CA SER A 106 8.87 -1.52 -7.85
C SER A 106 8.35 -2.84 -7.23
N LYS A 107 7.21 -2.81 -6.51
CA LYS A 107 6.56 -4.01 -5.96
C LYS A 107 5.70 -4.76 -7.00
N LEU A 108 5.22 -4.09 -8.04
CA LEU A 108 4.36 -4.65 -9.10
C LEU A 108 4.85 -5.99 -9.69
N PRO A 109 6.11 -6.16 -10.15
CA PRO A 109 6.56 -7.41 -10.75
C PRO A 109 6.52 -8.60 -9.76
N VAL A 110 6.75 -8.33 -8.47
CA VAL A 110 6.65 -9.34 -7.41
C VAL A 110 5.20 -9.75 -7.20
N VAL A 111 4.25 -8.81 -7.28
CA VAL A 111 2.81 -9.09 -7.17
C VAL A 111 2.33 -9.93 -8.34
N TYR A 112 2.69 -9.56 -9.58
CA TYR A 112 2.31 -10.34 -10.76
C TYR A 112 2.84 -11.77 -10.69
N LYS A 113 4.11 -11.93 -10.32
CA LYS A 113 4.70 -13.27 -10.12
C LYS A 113 3.98 -14.08 -9.04
N GLN A 114 3.62 -13.45 -7.91
CA GLN A 114 2.91 -14.14 -6.82
C GLN A 114 1.45 -14.47 -7.16
N ARG A 115 0.78 -13.64 -7.97
CA ARG A 115 -0.57 -13.87 -8.48
C ARG A 115 -0.61 -15.05 -9.45
N ASP A 116 0.36 -15.13 -10.36
CA ASP A 116 0.40 -16.16 -11.39
C ASP A 116 0.67 -17.55 -10.79
N PHE A 117 1.33 -17.63 -9.63
CA PHE A 117 1.48 -18.86 -8.83
C PHE A 117 0.27 -19.18 -7.92
N LEU A 118 -0.82 -18.41 -7.98
CA LEU A 118 -2.04 -18.59 -7.15
C LEU A 118 -1.76 -18.69 -5.63
N PHE A 119 -0.68 -18.07 -5.12
CA PHE A 119 -0.33 -18.20 -3.70
C PHE A 119 -1.36 -17.56 -2.76
N PHE A 120 -2.04 -16.51 -3.18
CA PHE A 120 -3.06 -15.84 -2.38
C PHE A 120 -4.06 -15.01 -3.21
N PRO A 121 -5.29 -14.79 -2.70
CA PRO A 121 -6.25 -13.90 -3.33
C PRO A 121 -5.81 -12.44 -3.17
N ALA A 122 -6.16 -11.60 -4.14
CA ALA A 122 -5.69 -10.21 -4.22
C ALA A 122 -6.00 -9.37 -2.97
N TRP A 123 -7.14 -9.63 -2.31
CA TRP A 123 -7.55 -8.93 -1.09
C TRP A 123 -6.62 -9.23 0.10
N ALA A 124 -6.07 -10.44 0.20
CA ALA A 124 -5.19 -10.85 1.30
C ALA A 124 -3.82 -10.17 1.24
N TYR A 125 -3.44 -9.64 0.07
CA TYR A 125 -2.23 -8.84 -0.12
C TYR A 125 -2.50 -7.33 -0.01
N ALA A 126 -3.64 -6.86 -0.52
CA ALA A 126 -4.00 -5.44 -0.49
C ALA A 126 -4.30 -4.93 0.92
N LEU A 127 -5.04 -5.71 1.74
CA LEU A 127 -5.45 -5.30 3.08
C LEU A 127 -4.27 -5.06 4.04
N PRO A 128 -3.26 -5.95 4.14
CA PRO A 128 -2.10 -5.69 4.99
C PRO A 128 -1.34 -4.43 4.60
N ILE A 129 -1.19 -4.17 3.29
CA ILE A 129 -0.47 -3.00 2.80
C ILE A 129 -1.25 -1.73 3.11
N TRP A 130 -2.56 -1.74 2.88
CA TRP A 130 -3.42 -0.61 3.23
C TRP A 130 -3.37 -0.32 4.73
N LEU A 131 -3.45 -1.36 5.57
CA LEU A 131 -3.44 -1.21 7.03
C LEU A 131 -2.09 -0.73 7.57
N LEU A 132 -0.98 -1.19 6.99
CA LEU A 132 0.37 -0.73 7.32
C LEU A 132 0.70 0.67 6.79
N LYS A 133 -0.13 1.21 5.88
CA LYS A 133 -0.01 2.58 5.37
C LYS A 133 -0.80 3.61 6.18
N ILE A 134 -1.75 3.22 7.03
CA ILE A 134 -2.50 4.15 7.89
C ILE A 134 -1.59 5.02 8.80
N PRO A 135 -0.51 4.48 9.40
CA PRO A 135 0.38 5.28 10.24
C PRO A 135 1.45 6.06 9.45
N VAL A 136 1.45 6.03 8.10
CA VAL A 136 2.42 6.70 7.20
C VAL A 136 1.73 7.81 6.42
#